data_AF-A0A2D7M945-F1
#
_entry.id   AF-A0A2D7M945-F1
#
_cell.length_a   1.000
_cell.length_b   1.000
_cell.length_c   1.000
_cell.angle_alpha   90.00
_cell.angle_beta   90.00
_cell.angle_gamma   90.00
#
_symmetry.space_group_name_H-M   'P 1'
#
loop_
_entity.id
_entity.type
_entity.pdbx_description
1 polymer ?
#
loop_
_entity_poly.entity_id
_entity_poly.type
_entity_poly.pdbx_seq_one_letter_code
_entity_poly.pdbx_strand_id
1 'polypeptide(L)' 'MGTGILAIRRFLDIGCGTGIPISILFNQNKNAMYGLDHAPKMIQTFQRNPPHATS' A
#
# COMPACT_ATOMS: atom_id res chain seq x y z
N MET A 1 6.43 28.64 -15.05
CA MET A 1 6.72 27.29 -14.54
C MET A 1 5.77 27.04 -13.37
N GLY A 2 4.68 26.32 -13.60
CA GLY A 2 3.64 26.10 -12.57
C GLY A 2 4.12 25.08 -11.54
N THR A 3 4.01 25.43 -10.26
CA THR A 3 4.21 24.49 -9.15
C THR A 3 3.01 23.54 -9.08
N GLY A 4 3.10 22.40 -9.77
CA GLY A 4 2.12 21.33 -9.64
C GLY A 4 2.22 20.73 -8.24
N ILE A 5 1.19 20.92 -7.41
CA ILE A 5 1.05 20.21 -6.14
C ILE A 5 0.95 18.72 -6.47
N LEU A 6 1.93 17.93 -6.02
CA LEU A 6 1.89 16.48 -6.17
C LEU A 6 0.75 15.94 -5.31
N ALA A 7 -0.38 15.58 -5.93
CA ALA A 7 -1.54 15.04 -5.21
C ALA A 7 -1.24 13.62 -4.72
N ILE A 8 -1.04 13.47 -3.40
CA ILE A 8 -0.88 12.16 -2.75
C ILE A 8 -2.24 11.47 -2.74
N ARG A 9 -2.34 10.29 -3.37
CA ARG A 9 -3.56 9.48 -3.35
C ARG A 9 -3.45 8.40 -2.26
N ARG A 10 -4.59 8.08 -1.65
CA ARG A 10 -4.75 7.02 -0.64
C ARG A 10 -5.57 5.88 -1.21
N PHE A 11 -5.13 4.65 -1.00
CA PHE A 11 -5.79 3.44 -1.51
C PHE A 11 -6.05 2.46 -0.38
N LEU A 12 -7.22 1.83 -0.41
CA LEU A 12 -7.61 0.76 0.49
C LEU A 12 -7.77 -0.53 -0.32
N ASP A 13 -7.04 -1.57 0.06
CA ASP A 13 -7.09 -2.90 -0.54
C ASP A 13 -7.78 -3.88 0.41
N ILE A 14 -8.86 -4.50 -0.05
CA ILE A 14 -9.69 -5.43 0.73
C ILE A 14 -9.41 -6.85 0.25
N GLY A 15 -8.93 -7.70 1.16
CA GLY A 15 -8.35 -8.99 0.80
C GLY A 15 -6.90 -8.85 0.34
N CYS A 16 -6.10 -8.05 1.04
CA CYS A 16 -4.76 -7.67 0.60
C CYS A 16 -3.76 -8.84 0.56
N GLY A 17 -4.07 -9.97 1.22
CA GLY A 17 -3.18 -11.11 1.31
C GLY A 17 -1.81 -10.69 1.83
N THR A 18 -0.75 -11.08 1.12
CA THR A 18 0.63 -10.72 1.49
C THR A 18 1.06 -9.34 0.99
N GLY A 19 0.31 -8.69 0.10
CA GLY A 19 0.68 -7.37 -0.45
C GLY A 19 1.75 -7.35 -1.54
N ILE A 20 2.36 -8.48 -1.90
CA ILE A 20 3.47 -8.53 -2.87
C ILE A 20 3.12 -8.01 -4.28
N PRO A 21 1.94 -8.28 -4.87
CA PRO A 21 1.62 -7.75 -6.20
C PRO A 21 1.42 -6.23 -6.21
N ILE A 22 0.86 -5.70 -5.14
CA ILE A 22 0.31 -4.35 -5.11
C ILE A 22 1.28 -3.35 -4.48
N SER A 23 2.13 -3.78 -3.55
CA SER A 23 3.18 -2.95 -2.96
C SER A 23 4.20 -2.48 -4.01
N ILE A 24 4.47 -3.33 -5.02
CA ILE A 24 5.36 -3.02 -6.15
C ILE A 24 4.78 -1.92 -7.06
N LEU A 25 3.48 -1.99 -7.37
CA LEU A 25 2.79 -1.01 -8.23
C LEU A 25 2.67 0.36 -7.56
N PHE A 26 2.47 0.40 -6.24
CA PHE A 26 2.21 1.65 -5.52
C PHE A 26 3.47 2.41 -5.07
N ASN A 27 4.62 1.73 -4.95
CA ASN A 27 5.89 2.37 -4.57
C ASN A 27 6.36 3.43 -5.59
N GLN A 28 5.92 3.33 -6.85
CA GLN A 28 6.40 4.21 -7.92
C GLN A 28 5.81 5.63 -7.87
N ASN A 29 4.70 5.84 -7.17
CA ASN A 29 3.89 7.06 -7.31
C ASN A 29 3.74 7.91 -6.03
N LYS A 30 4.52 7.66 -4.96
CA LYS A 30 4.39 8.33 -3.64
C LYS A 30 2.97 8.29 -3.05
N ASN A 31 2.18 7.27 -3.42
CA ASN A 31 0.83 7.08 -2.93
C ASN A 31 0.86 6.31 -1.60
N ALA A 32 -0.11 6.58 -0.73
CA ALA A 32 -0.30 5.83 0.51
C ALA A 32 -1.26 4.65 0.28
N MET A 33 -0.93 3.50 0.86
CA MET A 33 -1.69 2.27 0.71
C MET A 33 -2.02 1.67 2.09
N TYR A 34 -3.26 1.21 2.23
CA TYR A 34 -3.79 0.53 3.40
C TYR A 34 -4.33 -0.84 2.98
N GLY A 35 -4.07 -1.87 3.77
CA GLY A 35 -4.47 -3.25 3.47
C GLY A 35 -5.33 -3.84 4.59
N LEU A 36 -6.45 -4.45 4.21
CA LEU A 36 -7.33 -5.20 5.10
C LEU A 36 -7.41 -6.66 4.65
N ASP A 37 -7.33 -7.58 5.61
CA ASP A 37 -7.52 -8.99 5.39
C ASP A 37 -8.10 -9.63 6.66
N HIS A 38 -8.99 -10.60 6.49
CA HIS A 38 -9.60 -11.33 7.59
C HIS A 38 -8.61 -12.29 8.27
N ALA A 39 -7.54 -12.69 7.57
CA ALA A 39 -6.51 -13.56 8.08
C ALA A 39 -5.41 -12.73 8.79
N PRO A 40 -5.25 -12.81 10.12
CA PRO A 40 -4.23 -12.03 10.84
C PRO A 40 -2.81 -12.31 10.37
N LYS A 41 -2.53 -13.54 9.91
CA LYS A 41 -1.25 -13.94 9.32
C LYS A 41 -0.94 -13.15 8.03
N MET A 42 -1.97 -12.83 7.24
CA MET A 42 -1.81 -12.05 6.01
C MET A 42 -1.46 -10.60 6.35
N ILE A 43 -2.16 -9.97 7.31
CA ILE A 43 -1.81 -8.63 7.81
C ILE A 43 -0.36 -8.54 8.30
N GLN A 44 0.09 -9.51 9.11
CA GLN A 44 1.48 -9.53 9.59
C GLN A 44 2.49 -9.68 8.44
N THR A 45 2.14 -10.44 7.40
CA THR A 45 3.00 -10.61 6.23
C THR A 45 3.03 -9.33 5.38
N PHE A 46 1.88 -8.71 5.20
CA PHE A 46 1.70 -7.44 4.48
C PHE A 46 2.56 -6.32 5.07
N GLN A 47 2.56 -6.16 6.40
CA GLN A 47 3.35 -5.14 7.11
C GLN A 47 4.88 -5.31 6.93
N ARG A 48 5.36 -6.53 6.67
CA ARG A 48 6.78 -6.84 6.51
C ARG A 48 7.27 -6.62 5.08
N ASN A 49 6.36 -6.45 4.12
CA ASN A 49 6.74 -6.28 2.72
C ASN A 49 6.97 -4.79 2.39
N PRO A 50 8.07 -4.48 1.68
CA PRO A 50 8.35 -3.12 1.26
C PRO A 50 7.43 -2.67 0.10
N PRO A 51 7.20 -1.35 -0.05
CA PRO A 51 7.52 -0.29 0.92
C PRO A 51 6.62 -0.43 2.16
N HIS A 52 7.18 -0.27 3.37
CA HIS A 52 6.51 -0.48 4.67
C HIS A 52 5.01 -0.14 4.61
N ALA A 53 4.20 -1.18 4.41
CA ALA A 53 2.79 -1.01 4.19
C ALA A 53 2.10 -0.91 5.56
N THR A 54 1.34 0.16 5.77
CA THR A 54 0.51 0.33 6.95
C THR A 54 -0.80 -0.42 6.77
N SER A 55 -1.17 -1.28 7.72
CA SER A 55 -2.47 -1.95 7.80
C SER A 55 -3.48 -1.10 8.55
#